data_AF-A0A542GDH2-F1
#
_entry.id   AF-A0A542GDH2-F1
#
_cell.length_a   1.000
_cell.length_b   1.000
_cell.length_c   1.000
_cell.angle_alpha   90.00
_cell.angle_beta   90.00
_cell.angle_gamma   90.00
#
_symmetry.space_group_name_H-M   'P 1'
#
loop_
_entity.id
_entity.type
_entity.pdbx_description
1 polymer ?
#
loop_
_entity_poly.entity_id
_entity_poly.type
_entity_poly.pdbx_seq_one_letter_code
_entity_poly.pdbx_strand_id
1 'polypeptide(L)'
;MLDVRRATAENLAKQLRGHRERLGTRRGTRALGVFKQAVLVLRWFVDGTRLVQLARDNGISVPTAYRYLHEGLTVLADQAPELSTALERAAAAGYTRLNLDGTVIRTDCAARG
;
A
#
# COMPACT_ATOMS: atom_id res chain seq x y z
N MET A 1 -2.53 -10.80 12.85
CA MET A 1 -3.89 -10.67 12.30
C MET A 1 -4.01 -9.24 11.79
N LEU A 2 -3.96 -9.03 10.47
CA LEU A 2 -3.97 -7.68 9.89
C LEU A 2 -5.42 -7.24 9.70
N ASP A 3 -5.84 -6.20 10.40
CA ASP A 3 -7.12 -5.51 10.19
C ASP A 3 -7.03 -4.49 9.04
N VAL A 4 -6.18 -4.77 8.05
CA VAL A 4 -6.37 -4.22 6.71
C VAL A 4 -7.61 -4.93 6.18
N ARG A 5 -8.73 -4.21 6.03
CA ARG A 5 -9.98 -4.78 5.48
C ARG A 5 -9.61 -5.59 4.23
N ARG A 6 -9.70 -6.92 4.34
CA ARG A 6 -9.24 -7.87 3.31
C ARG A 6 -9.73 -7.50 1.91
N ALA A 7 -10.95 -6.98 1.83
CA ALA A 7 -11.56 -6.46 0.60
C ALA A 7 -10.72 -5.35 -0.07
N THR A 8 -10.10 -4.44 0.69
CA THR A 8 -9.23 -3.38 0.18
C THR A 8 -7.95 -3.98 -0.43
N ALA A 9 -7.34 -4.96 0.25
CA ALA A 9 -6.17 -5.66 -0.28
C ALA A 9 -6.48 -6.46 -1.54
N GLU A 10 -7.65 -7.11 -1.59
CA GLU A 10 -8.13 -7.82 -2.77
C GLU A 10 -8.43 -6.88 -3.94
N ASN A 11 -9.01 -5.71 -3.68
CA ASN A 11 -9.25 -4.70 -4.71
C ASN A 11 -7.94 -4.18 -5.31
N LEU A 12 -6.98 -3.77 -4.47
CA LEU A 12 -5.67 -3.33 -4.94
C LEU A 12 -4.91 -4.46 -5.66
N ALA A 13 -5.03 -5.71 -5.21
CA ALA A 13 -4.43 -6.86 -5.89
C ALA A 13 -5.01 -7.08 -7.30
N LYS A 14 -6.32 -6.85 -7.50
CA LYS A 14 -6.95 -6.91 -8.83
C LYS A 14 -6.41 -5.81 -9.74
N GLN A 15 -6.27 -4.59 -9.23
CA GLN A 15 -5.72 -3.47 -10.00
C GLN A 15 -4.24 -3.72 -10.39
N LEU A 16 -3.43 -4.20 -9.44
CA LEU A 16 -2.04 -4.60 -9.69
C LEU A 16 -1.92 -5.70 -10.74
N ARG A 17 -2.85 -6.66 -10.74
CA ARG A 17 -2.91 -7.69 -11.77
C ARG A 17 -3.15 -7.09 -13.15
N GLY A 18 -4.18 -6.25 -13.31
CA GLY A 18 -4.46 -5.59 -14.57
C GLY A 18 -3.31 -4.70 -15.05
N HIS A 19 -2.66 -3.97 -14.14
CA HIS A 19 -1.48 -3.18 -14.46
C HIS A 19 -0.31 -4.04 -14.96
N ARG A 20 -0.01 -5.16 -14.28
CA ARG A 20 1.05 -6.09 -14.69
C ARG A 20 0.77 -6.78 -16.04
N GLU A 21 -0.50 -7.06 -16.32
CA GLU A 21 -0.96 -7.62 -17.60
C GLU A 21 -0.78 -6.60 -18.73
N ARG A 22 -1.16 -5.32 -18.52
CA ARG A 22 -0.93 -4.24 -19.49
C ARG A 22 0.55 -4.01 -19.80
N LEU A 23 1.42 -4.10 -18.80
CA LEU A 23 2.87 -3.99 -18.99
C LEU A 23 3.50 -5.24 -19.62
N GLY A 24 2.73 -6.31 -19.86
CA GLY A 24 3.26 -7.55 -20.45
C GLY A 24 4.33 -8.24 -19.59
N THR A 25 4.32 -8.03 -18.27
CA THR A 25 5.36 -8.60 -17.40
C THR A 25 5.40 -10.13 -17.49
N ARG A 26 6.56 -10.70 -17.85
CA ARG A 26 6.77 -12.16 -17.89
C ARG A 26 6.39 -12.78 -16.55
N ARG A 27 5.47 -13.76 -16.57
CA ARG A 27 5.11 -14.57 -15.40
C ARG A 27 6.37 -15.15 -14.76
N GLY A 28 6.49 -15.06 -13.43
CA GLY A 28 7.61 -15.62 -12.67
C GLY A 28 8.79 -14.69 -12.39
N THR A 29 8.80 -13.44 -12.88
CA THR A 29 9.90 -12.49 -12.65
C THR A 29 9.78 -11.69 -11.34
N ARG A 30 8.66 -11.82 -10.64
CA ARG A 30 8.32 -11.03 -9.45
C ARG A 30 8.44 -11.90 -8.20
N ALA A 31 9.23 -11.46 -7.23
CA ALA A 31 9.36 -12.05 -5.90
C ALA A 31 8.03 -12.08 -5.11
N LEU A 32 7.14 -11.08 -5.30
CA LEU A 32 5.81 -11.07 -4.69
C LEU A 32 4.67 -11.18 -5.71
N GLY A 33 3.70 -12.03 -5.35
CA GLY A 33 2.37 -12.03 -5.96
C GLY A 33 1.59 -10.76 -5.64
N VAL A 34 0.60 -10.44 -6.47
CA VAL A 34 -0.17 -9.18 -6.41
C VAL A 34 -0.85 -8.94 -5.06
N PHE A 35 -1.30 -9.99 -4.38
CA PHE A 35 -1.91 -9.86 -3.05
C PHE A 35 -0.89 -9.48 -1.97
N LYS A 36 0.27 -10.15 -1.92
CA LYS A 36 1.33 -9.80 -0.97
C LYS A 36 1.88 -8.39 -1.22
N GLN A 37 1.99 -7.99 -2.49
CA GLN A 37 2.34 -6.60 -2.83
C GLN A 37 1.27 -5.61 -2.35
N ALA A 38 -0.02 -5.90 -2.56
CA ALA A 38 -1.10 -5.04 -2.08
C ALA A 38 -1.05 -4.89 -0.55
N VAL A 39 -0.84 -5.99 0.18
CA VAL A 39 -0.66 -5.95 1.64
C VAL A 39 0.58 -5.15 2.04
N LEU A 40 1.71 -5.30 1.34
CA LEU A 40 2.92 -4.51 1.59
C LEU A 40 2.63 -3.01 1.45
N VAL A 41 1.98 -2.61 0.35
CA VAL A 41 1.62 -1.22 0.09
C VAL A 41 0.68 -0.70 1.19
N LEU A 42 -0.36 -1.46 1.54
CA LEU A 42 -1.32 -1.06 2.56
C LEU A 42 -0.72 -1.01 3.97
N ARG A 43 0.18 -1.92 4.34
CA ARG A 43 0.86 -1.87 5.66
C ARG A 43 1.85 -0.72 5.75
N TRP A 44 2.51 -0.36 4.65
CA TRP A 44 3.34 0.84 4.60
C TRP A 44 2.47 2.08 4.73
N PHE A 45 1.35 2.09 4.02
CA PHE A 45 0.50 3.26 3.85
C PHE A 45 -0.42 3.53 5.06
N VAL A 46 -1.14 2.52 5.54
CA VAL A 46 -2.15 2.62 6.61
C VAL A 46 -1.51 2.46 7.98
N ASP A 47 -0.61 1.48 8.13
CA ASP A 47 -0.03 1.14 9.43
C ASP A 47 1.28 1.90 9.71
N GLY A 48 1.76 2.71 8.76
CA GLY A 48 3.05 3.41 8.87
C GLY A 48 4.24 2.44 9.01
N THR A 49 4.10 1.19 8.58
CA THR A 49 5.14 0.17 8.81
C THR A 49 6.40 0.50 8.01
N ARG A 50 7.55 0.50 8.69
CA ARG A 50 8.85 0.75 8.03
C ARG A 50 9.08 -0.23 6.88
N LEU A 51 9.48 0.29 5.71
CA LEU A 51 9.69 -0.52 4.51
C LEU A 51 10.76 -1.61 4.70
N VAL A 52 11.78 -1.38 5.53
CA VAL A 52 12.79 -2.39 5.89
C VAL A 52 12.17 -3.57 6.65
N GLN A 53 11.19 -3.32 7.53
CA GLN A 53 10.47 -4.38 8.22
C GLN A 53 9.61 -5.17 7.24
N LEU A 54 8.91 -4.48 6.34
CA LEU A 54 8.10 -5.13 5.30
C LEU A 54 8.94 -5.99 4.35
N ALA A 55 10.15 -5.55 4.02
CA ALA A 55 11.10 -6.31 3.22
C ALA A 55 11.49 -7.61 3.93
N ARG A 56 11.81 -7.53 5.23
CA ARG A 56 12.11 -8.71 6.07
C ARG A 56 10.92 -9.66 6.19
N ASP A 57 9.73 -9.15 6.50
CA ASP A 57 8.50 -9.95 6.65
C ASP A 57 8.15 -10.73 5.37
N ASN A 58 8.54 -10.20 4.21
CA ASN A 58 8.27 -10.79 2.91
C ASN A 58 9.47 -11.56 2.33
N GLY A 59 10.61 -11.60 3.01
CA GLY A 59 11.83 -12.26 2.53
C GLY A 59 12.39 -11.65 1.23
N ILE A 60 12.21 -10.34 1.02
CA ILE A 60 12.67 -9.63 -0.18
C ILE A 60 13.72 -8.57 0.18
N SER A 61 14.53 -8.17 -0.80
CA SER A 61 15.47 -7.06 -0.62
C SER A 61 14.74 -5.73 -0.46
N VAL A 62 15.33 -4.79 0.30
CA VAL A 62 14.78 -3.43 0.47
C VAL A 62 14.57 -2.71 -0.87
N PRO A 63 15.49 -2.78 -1.87
CA PRO A 63 15.23 -2.22 -3.20
C PRO A 63 14.01 -2.85 -3.89
N THR A 64 13.79 -4.16 -3.71
CA THR A 64 12.59 -4.82 -4.25
C THR A 64 11.32 -4.36 -3.55
N ALA A 65 11.38 -4.13 -2.24
CA ALA A 65 10.27 -3.56 -1.49
C ALA A 65 9.93 -2.13 -1.96
N TYR A 66 10.94 -1.27 -2.20
CA TYR A 66 10.75 0.06 -2.80
C TYR A 66 10.09 -0.03 -4.17
N ARG A 67 10.59 -0.88 -5.06
CA ARG A 67 9.99 -1.09 -6.38
C ARG A 67 8.51 -1.49 -6.28
N TYR A 68 8.15 -2.37 -5.35
CA TYR A 68 6.76 -2.79 -5.14
C TYR A 68 5.88 -1.70 -4.53
N LEU A 69 6.45 -0.89 -3.64
CA LEU A 69 5.76 0.27 -3.09
C LEU A 69 5.43 1.26 -4.21
N HIS A 70 6.44 1.67 -5.00
CA HIS A 70 6.25 2.61 -6.11
C HIS A 70 5.26 2.09 -7.16
N GLU A 71 5.36 0.83 -7.57
CA GLU A 71 4.40 0.21 -8.49
C GLU A 71 2.96 0.26 -7.92
N GLY A 72 2.80 0.04 -6.61
CA GLY A 72 1.51 0.18 -5.94
C GLY A 72 0.97 1.61 -5.94
N LEU A 73 1.83 2.60 -5.67
CA LEU A 73 1.45 4.01 -5.69
C LEU A 73 1.06 4.48 -7.09
N THR A 74 1.80 4.06 -8.13
CA THR A 74 1.43 4.33 -9.53
C THR A 74 0.05 3.77 -9.86
N VAL A 75 -0.24 2.53 -9.47
CA VAL A 75 -1.55 1.92 -9.72
C VAL A 75 -2.69 2.66 -9.00
N LEU A 76 -2.46 3.12 -7.78
CA LEU A 76 -3.43 3.93 -7.04
C LEU A 76 -3.64 5.30 -7.73
N ALA A 77 -2.56 5.95 -8.18
CA ALA A 77 -2.62 7.25 -8.85
C ALA A 77 -3.34 7.20 -10.19
N ASP A 78 -3.16 6.12 -10.96
CA ASP A 78 -3.87 5.89 -12.22
C ASP A 78 -5.39 5.74 -12.03
N GLN A 79 -5.87 5.34 -10.84
CA GLN A 79 -7.29 5.10 -10.58
C GLN A 79 -7.97 6.28 -9.88
N ALA A 80 -7.24 7.01 -9.06
CA ALA A 80 -7.76 8.18 -8.36
C ALA A 80 -6.58 9.09 -7.98
N PRO A 81 -6.18 10.03 -8.85
CA PRO A 81 -5.08 10.95 -8.58
C PRO A 81 -5.32 11.79 -7.32
N GLU A 82 -6.59 12.14 -7.05
CA GLU A 82 -7.03 12.79 -5.81
C GLU A 82 -6.90 11.88 -4.59
N LEU A 83 -7.17 10.57 -4.73
CA LEU A 83 -6.99 9.61 -3.64
C LEU A 83 -5.50 9.45 -3.35
N SER A 84 -4.65 9.26 -4.35
CA SER A 84 -3.19 9.19 -4.14
C SER A 84 -2.64 10.44 -3.49
N THR A 85 -3.09 11.63 -3.91
CA THR A 85 -2.69 12.89 -3.29
C THR A 85 -3.22 13.02 -1.86
N ALA A 86 -4.48 12.64 -1.60
CA ALA A 86 -5.06 12.65 -0.26
C ALA A 86 -4.38 11.64 0.66
N LEU A 87 -4.00 10.48 0.12
CA LEU A 87 -3.27 9.42 0.79
C LEU A 87 -1.84 9.87 1.08
N GLU A 88 -1.11 10.45 0.12
CA GLU A 88 0.21 11.03 0.32
C GLU A 88 0.19 12.17 1.34
N ARG A 89 -0.83 13.03 1.33
CA ARG A 89 -1.04 14.08 2.34
C ARG A 89 -1.36 13.50 3.71
N ALA A 90 -2.15 12.43 3.80
CA ALA A 90 -2.44 11.74 5.05
C ALA A 90 -1.20 11.03 5.60
N ALA A 91 -0.37 10.44 4.74
CA ALA A 91 0.92 9.87 5.12
C ALA A 91 1.91 10.97 5.56
N ALA A 92 1.97 12.08 4.82
CA ALA A 92 2.75 13.27 5.16
C ALA A 92 2.34 13.88 6.51
N ALA A 93 1.04 13.95 6.76
CA ALA A 93 0.46 14.39 8.04
C ALA A 93 0.63 13.33 9.16
N GLY A 94 0.82 12.06 8.81
CA GLY A 94 1.02 10.93 9.71
C GLY A 94 2.49 10.66 10.10
N TYR A 95 3.47 11.20 9.36
CA TYR A 95 4.89 11.07 9.71
C TYR A 95 5.29 11.76 11.03
N THR A 96 4.38 12.46 11.70
CA THR A 96 4.60 13.07 13.03
C THR A 96 4.11 12.21 14.20
N ARG A 97 3.46 11.06 13.99
CA ARG A 97 3.19 10.09 15.07
C ARG A 97 3.85 8.75 14.81
N LEU A 98 5.15 8.73 15.08
CA LEU A 98 5.81 7.52 15.56
C LEU A 98 5.04 6.99 16.77
N ASN A 99 4.69 5.70 16.68
CA ASN A 99 4.09 4.84 17.69
C ASN A 99 2.60 5.08 17.93
N LEU A 100 1.77 4.06 17.70
CA LEU A 100 0.56 3.78 18.47
C LEU A 100 -0.02 2.42 18.07
N ASP A 101 0.07 1.49 19.02
CA ASP A 101 -0.67 0.23 19.09
C ASP A 101 -2.12 0.36 18.63
N GLY A 102 -2.49 -0.48 17.66
CA GLY A 102 -3.72 -1.27 17.69
C GLY A 102 -5.07 -0.60 17.98
N THR A 103 -5.23 0.72 17.78
CA THR A 103 -6.52 1.39 18.00
C THR A 103 -6.92 2.18 16.76
N VAL A 104 -7.94 1.66 16.09
CA VAL A 104 -8.62 2.25 14.93
C VAL A 104 -9.06 3.68 15.29
N ILE A 105 -8.36 4.70 14.77
CA ILE A 105 -8.90 6.04 14.71
C ILE A 105 -9.94 6.05 13.58
N ARG A 106 -11.21 6.03 13.98
CA ARG A 106 -12.33 6.28 13.10
C ARG A 106 -12.29 7.77 12.75
N THR A 107 -11.69 8.12 11.61
CA THR A 107 -11.75 9.49 11.09
C THR A 107 -13.17 9.73 10.58
N ASP A 108 -13.98 10.36 11.42
CA ASP A 108 -15.27 10.94 11.04
C ASP A 108 -15.01 12.15 10.15
N CYS A 109 -15.62 12.16 8.97
CA CYS A 109 -15.56 13.28 8.03
C CYS A 109 -16.62 14.30 8.44
N ALA A 110 -16.27 15.23 9.34
CA ALA A 110 -17.10 16.39 9.60
C ALA A 110 -16.76 17.50 8.60
N ALA A 111 -17.39 17.42 7.41
CA ALA A 111 -17.61 18.60 6.59
C ALA A 111 -18.89 19.29 7.07
N ARG A 112 -18.77 20.44 7.74
CA ARG A 112 -19.83 21.46 7.80
C ARG A 112 -19.28 22.80 8.29
N GLY A 113 -19.58 23.86 7.55
CA GLY A 113 -19.41 25.25 7.97
C GLY A 113 -19.02 26.15 6.82
#